data_AF-A0A0B7AH44-F1
#
_entry.id   AF-A0A0B7AH44-F1
#
_cell.length_a   1.000
_cell.length_b   1.000
_cell.length_c   1.000
_cell.angle_alpha   90.00
_cell.angle_beta   90.00
_cell.angle_gamma   90.00
#
_symmetry.space_group_name_H-M   'P 1'
#
loop_
_entity.id
_entity.type
_entity.pdbx_description
1 polymer ?
#
loop_
_entity_poly.entity_id
_entity_poly.type
_entity_poly.pdbx_seq_one_letter_code
_entity_poly.pdbx_strand_id
1 'polypeptide(L)'
;HIVVNVDEAMTKYTPIVEETLGDISTEKSALSEKKEALECALEDLEDIQRNLNTQIRSVFDQIREILNEREKELYDVSESEIERKRDILHGHMKVLMDRESHLNSEFNELQKAKEDRDLSLIFTGHKSAREMLSTQVNIPTNSTKGFSVTFQFSSRTDSIIKQQVANLGDIIFQS
;
A
#
# COMPACT_ATOMS: atom_id res chain seq x y z
N HIS A 1 84.30 34.27 30.44
CA HIS A 1 84.14 33.29 29.34
C HIS A 1 84.44 31.91 29.89
N ILE A 2 83.43 31.06 30.05
CA ILE A 2 83.67 29.63 30.33
C ILE A 2 83.99 29.00 28.98
N VAL A 3 85.25 28.66 28.76
CA VAL A 3 85.68 27.91 27.57
C VAL A 3 85.43 26.44 27.89
N VAL A 4 84.27 25.93 27.48
CA VAL A 4 83.95 24.50 27.62
C VAL A 4 84.72 23.75 26.55
N ASN A 5 85.46 22.70 26.94
CA ASN A 5 86.10 21.79 26.01
C ASN A 5 85.02 21.04 25.21
N VAL A 6 85.12 21.05 23.88
CA VAL A 6 84.13 20.45 22.97
C VAL A 6 83.92 18.97 23.28
N ASP A 7 84.99 18.23 23.60
CA ASP A 7 84.89 16.80 23.90
C ASP A 7 84.14 16.51 25.21
N GLU A 8 84.30 17.37 26.21
CA GLU A 8 83.60 17.29 27.50
C GLU A 8 82.12 17.65 27.35
N ALA A 9 81.80 18.66 26.52
CA ALA A 9 80.43 18.98 26.15
C ALA A 9 79.76 17.83 25.39
N MET A 10 80.45 17.25 24.39
CA MET A 10 79.91 16.13 23.61
C MET A 10 79.65 14.91 24.48
N THR A 11 80.56 14.57 25.40
CA THR A 11 80.38 13.43 26.31
C THR A 11 79.19 13.62 27.27
N LYS A 12 78.94 14.86 27.70
CA LYS A 12 77.82 15.18 28.59
C LYS A 12 76.46 15.26 27.88
N TYR A 13 76.40 15.88 26.70
CA TYR A 13 75.14 16.16 26.02
C TYR A 13 74.69 15.06 25.06
N THR A 14 75.61 14.28 24.47
CA THR A 14 75.25 13.17 23.57
C THR A 14 74.24 12.20 24.18
N PRO A 15 74.42 11.64 25.40
CA PRO A 15 73.45 10.71 25.96
C PRO A 15 72.07 11.33 26.23
N ILE A 16 72.03 12.62 26.60
CA ILE A 16 70.77 13.36 26.81
C ILE A 16 70.01 13.53 25.49
N VAL A 17 70.74 13.83 24.42
CA VAL A 17 70.16 13.94 23.07
C VAL A 17 69.70 12.57 22.57
N GLU A 18 70.46 11.50 22.80
CA GLU A 18 70.07 10.13 22.44
C GLU A 18 68.80 9.67 23.17
N GLU A 19 68.69 9.95 24.48
CA GLU A 19 67.48 9.72 25.27
C GLU A 19 66.29 10.49 24.68
N THR A 20 66.47 11.79 24.43
CA THR A 20 65.41 12.65 23.83
C THR A 20 64.99 12.15 22.45
N LEU A 21 65.94 11.67 21.62
CA LEU A 21 65.63 11.09 20.30
C LEU A 21 64.86 9.77 20.44
N GLY A 22 65.18 8.95 21.45
CA GLY A 22 64.44 7.74 21.80
C GLY A 22 63.00 8.03 22.22
N ASP A 23 62.80 9.02 23.08
CA ASP A 23 61.49 9.49 23.51
C ASP A 23 60.65 10.01 22.33
N ILE A 24 61.25 10.85 21.48
CA ILE A 24 60.60 11.36 20.26
C ILE A 24 60.21 10.21 19.32
N SER A 25 61.07 9.20 19.14
CA SER A 25 60.78 8.05 18.29
C SER A 25 59.61 7.22 18.84
N THR A 26 59.57 7.03 20.16
CA THR A 26 58.50 6.31 20.84
C THR A 26 57.17 7.05 20.72
N GLU A 27 57.16 8.36 20.99
CA GLU A 27 55.96 9.19 20.84
C GLU A 27 55.47 9.22 19.38
N LYS A 28 56.39 9.31 18.40
CA LYS A 28 56.04 9.27 16.98
C LYS A 28 55.37 7.95 16.60
N SER A 29 55.84 6.82 17.11
CA SER A 29 55.22 5.51 16.89
C SER A 29 53.80 5.48 17.48
N ALA A 30 53.64 5.92 18.73
CA ALA A 30 52.36 5.96 19.40
C ALA A 30 51.35 6.89 18.71
N LEU A 31 51.81 8.03 18.17
CA LEU A 31 50.98 8.92 17.36
C LEU A 31 50.55 8.29 16.03
N SER A 32 51.42 7.49 15.40
CA SER A 32 51.07 6.77 14.17
C SER A 32 49.97 5.74 14.42
N GLU A 33 50.10 4.94 15.47
CA GLU A 33 49.09 3.94 15.86
C GLU A 33 47.73 4.59 16.18
N LYS A 34 47.75 5.70 16.94
CA LYS A 34 46.53 6.47 17.23
C LYS A 34 45.91 7.04 15.96
N LYS A 35 46.73 7.51 15.01
CA LYS A 35 46.25 8.05 13.74
C LYS A 35 45.55 6.95 12.92
N GLU A 36 46.17 5.78 12.78
CA GLU A 36 45.59 4.63 12.07
C GLU A 36 44.27 4.19 12.72
N ALA A 37 44.22 4.12 14.06
CA ALA A 37 42.99 3.80 14.78
C ALA A 37 41.86 4.81 14.51
N LEU A 38 42.19 6.10 14.41
CA LEU A 38 41.21 7.14 14.06
C LEU A 38 40.75 7.05 12.60
N GLU A 39 41.65 6.73 11.66
CA GLU A 39 41.31 6.52 10.26
C GLU A 39 40.35 5.32 10.11
N CYS A 40 40.63 4.20 10.76
CA CYS A 40 39.71 3.05 10.78
C CYS A 40 38.34 3.40 11.41
N ALA A 41 38.32 4.12 12.53
CA ALA A 41 37.07 4.52 13.16
C ALA A 41 36.23 5.45 12.28
N LEU A 42 36.86 6.30 11.46
CA LEU A 42 36.16 7.14 10.49
C LEU A 42 35.52 6.31 9.36
N GLU A 43 36.25 5.33 8.84
CA GLU A 43 35.72 4.40 7.82
C GLU A 43 34.53 3.60 8.36
N ASP A 44 34.64 3.08 9.58
CA ASP A 44 33.55 2.36 10.26
C ASP A 44 32.30 3.24 10.40
N LEU A 45 32.46 4.52 10.75
CA LEU A 45 31.34 5.46 10.85
C LEU A 45 30.65 5.69 9.50
N GLU A 46 31.42 5.81 8.42
CA GLU A 46 30.84 5.95 7.08
C GLU A 46 30.03 4.71 6.67
N ASP A 47 30.54 3.52 6.97
CA ASP A 47 29.86 2.27 6.65
C ASP A 47 28.61 2.07 7.49
N ILE A 48 28.65 2.41 8.79
CA ILE A 48 27.46 2.45 9.64
C ILE A 48 26.41 3.39 9.05
N GLN A 49 26.82 4.59 8.61
CA GLN A 49 25.91 5.56 8.01
C GLN A 49 25.27 5.03 6.71
N ARG A 50 26.06 4.43 5.81
CA ARG A 50 25.55 3.81 4.57
C ARG A 50 24.56 2.69 4.85
N ASN A 51 24.90 1.82 5.81
CA ASN A 51 24.05 0.70 6.20
C ASN A 51 22.73 1.18 6.84
N LEU A 52 22.78 2.16 7.73
CA LEU A 52 21.60 2.75 8.34
C LEU A 52 20.66 3.36 7.28
N ASN A 53 21.22 4.14 6.35
CA ASN A 53 20.45 4.73 5.25
C ASN A 53 19.76 3.67 4.38
N THR A 54 20.44 2.56 4.12
CA THR A 54 19.89 1.45 3.33
C THR A 54 18.75 0.76 4.07
N GLN A 55 18.92 0.51 5.38
CA GLN A 55 17.88 -0.10 6.21
C GLN A 55 16.63 0.78 6.31
N ILE A 56 16.82 2.09 6.55
CA ILE A 56 15.72 3.06 6.59
C ILE A 56 14.93 2.99 5.28
N ARG A 57 15.60 3.08 4.13
CA ARG A 57 14.94 3.03 2.81
C ARG A 57 14.17 1.72 2.61
N SER A 58 14.82 0.59 2.89
CA SER A 58 14.23 -0.74 2.73
C SER A 58 12.92 -0.89 3.51
N VAL A 59 12.90 -0.46 4.78
CA VAL A 59 11.68 -0.53 5.62
C VAL A 59 10.56 0.34 5.04
N PHE A 60 10.86 1.58 4.63
CA PHE A 60 9.84 2.45 4.06
C PHE A 60 9.34 1.97 2.69
N ASP A 61 10.19 1.36 1.87
CA ASP A 61 9.79 0.78 0.59
C ASP A 61 8.84 -0.40 0.79
N GLN A 62 9.13 -1.30 1.72
CA GLN A 62 8.24 -2.42 2.07
C GLN A 62 6.87 -1.94 2.58
N ILE A 63 6.84 -0.89 3.40
CA ILE A 63 5.58 -0.32 3.89
C ILE A 63 4.75 0.26 2.74
N ARG A 64 5.40 0.96 1.78
CA ARG A 64 4.70 1.47 0.60
C ARG A 64 4.12 0.34 -0.24
N GLU A 65 4.89 -0.73 -0.43
CA GLU A 65 4.43 -1.92 -1.17
C GLU A 65 3.16 -2.51 -0.54
N ILE A 66 3.18 -2.78 0.77
CA ILE A 66 2.03 -3.31 1.51
C ILE A 66 0.81 -2.37 1.41
N LEU A 67 1.02 -1.05 1.52
CA LEU A 67 -0.06 -0.08 1.40
C LEU A 67 -0.67 -0.07 -0.01
N ASN A 68 0.17 -0.13 -1.05
CA ASN A 68 -0.27 -0.18 -2.44
C ASN A 68 -1.05 -1.47 -2.74
N GLU A 69 -0.57 -2.62 -2.25
CA GLU A 69 -1.28 -3.90 -2.38
C GLU A 69 -2.65 -3.83 -1.71
N ARG A 70 -2.71 -3.28 -0.49
CA ARG A 70 -3.96 -3.17 0.24
C ARG A 70 -4.96 -2.22 -0.43
N GLU A 71 -4.48 -1.11 -1.00
CA GLU A 71 -5.30 -0.20 -1.79
C GLU A 71 -5.91 -0.92 -3.00
N LYS A 72 -5.10 -1.67 -3.73
CA LYS A 72 -5.55 -2.44 -4.90
C LYS A 72 -6.60 -3.49 -4.53
N GLU A 73 -6.38 -4.26 -3.46
CA GLU A 73 -7.37 -5.23 -2.98
C GLU A 73 -8.72 -4.60 -2.67
N LEU A 74 -8.72 -3.44 -2.00
CA LEU A 74 -9.95 -2.72 -1.66
C LEU A 74 -10.67 -2.20 -2.91
N TYR A 75 -9.91 -1.74 -3.90
CA TYR A 75 -10.44 -1.34 -5.19
C TYR A 75 -11.10 -2.52 -5.91
N ASP A 76 -10.41 -3.66 -6.02
CA ASP A 76 -10.90 -4.86 -6.70
C ASP A 76 -12.17 -5.41 -6.03
N VAL A 77 -12.24 -5.42 -4.69
CA VAL A 77 -13.43 -5.81 -3.94
C VAL A 77 -14.60 -4.85 -4.20
N SER A 78 -14.34 -3.54 -4.23
CA SER A 78 -15.38 -2.55 -4.52
C SER A 78 -15.95 -2.72 -5.93
N GLU A 79 -15.09 -2.83 -6.94
CA GLU A 79 -15.51 -3.00 -8.33
C GLU A 79 -16.29 -4.30 -8.53
N SER A 80 -15.81 -5.42 -7.98
CA SER A 80 -16.49 -6.71 -8.13
C SER A 80 -17.89 -6.74 -7.49
N GLU A 81 -18.08 -6.12 -6.33
CA GLU A 81 -19.41 -6.02 -5.70
C GLU A 81 -20.36 -5.12 -6.49
N ILE A 82 -19.87 -4.03 -7.07
CA ILE A 82 -20.66 -3.15 -7.94
C ILE A 82 -21.08 -3.89 -9.21
N GLU A 83 -20.15 -4.60 -9.86
CA GLU A 83 -20.43 -5.37 -11.07
C GLU A 83 -21.45 -6.46 -10.80
N ARG A 84 -21.27 -7.22 -9.72
CA ARG A 84 -22.22 -8.24 -9.30
C ARG A 84 -23.63 -7.67 -9.11
N LYS A 85 -23.75 -6.48 -8.54
CA LYS A 85 -25.07 -5.83 -8.40
C LYS A 85 -25.63 -5.41 -9.75
N ARG A 86 -24.79 -4.90 -10.65
CA ARG A 86 -25.20 -4.55 -12.02
C ARG A 86 -25.74 -5.77 -12.75
N ASP A 87 -25.07 -6.92 -12.67
CA ASP A 87 -25.51 -8.17 -13.26
C ASP A 87 -26.87 -8.63 -12.74
N ILE A 88 -27.08 -8.56 -11.41
CA ILE A 88 -28.38 -8.89 -10.80
C ILE A 88 -29.49 -7.97 -11.34
N LEU A 89 -29.22 -6.67 -11.44
CA LEU A 89 -30.19 -5.70 -11.96
C LEU A 89 -30.48 -5.91 -13.45
N HIS A 90 -29.46 -6.18 -14.26
CA HIS A 90 -29.64 -6.52 -15.67
C HIS A 90 -30.45 -7.81 -15.84
N GLY A 91 -30.20 -8.83 -15.01
CA GLY A 91 -30.99 -10.06 -15.00
C GLY A 91 -32.47 -9.81 -14.70
N HIS A 92 -32.76 -9.03 -13.66
CA HIS A 92 -34.15 -8.65 -13.34
C HIS A 92 -34.80 -7.81 -14.43
N MET A 93 -34.07 -6.86 -15.03
CA MET A 93 -34.57 -6.05 -16.14
C MET A 93 -34.94 -6.93 -17.33
N LYS A 94 -34.09 -7.89 -17.68
CA LYS A 94 -34.36 -8.83 -18.79
C LYS A 94 -35.65 -9.62 -18.56
N VAL A 95 -35.84 -10.17 -17.37
CA VAL A 95 -37.08 -10.91 -17.03
C VAL A 95 -38.32 -10.02 -17.17
N LEU A 96 -38.24 -8.76 -16.75
CA LEU A 96 -39.34 -7.80 -16.89
C LEU A 96 -39.60 -7.45 -18.36
N MET A 97 -38.56 -7.18 -19.15
CA MET A 97 -38.68 -6.89 -20.57
C MET A 97 -39.26 -8.06 -21.36
N ASP A 98 -38.80 -9.29 -21.09
CA ASP A 98 -39.34 -10.49 -21.72
C ASP A 98 -40.83 -10.62 -21.38
N ARG A 99 -41.21 -10.41 -20.12
CA ARG A 99 -42.61 -10.46 -19.70
C ARG A 99 -43.47 -9.38 -20.38
N GLU A 100 -42.99 -8.16 -20.45
CA GLU A 100 -43.66 -7.04 -21.13
C GLU A 100 -43.89 -7.35 -22.60
N SER A 101 -42.88 -7.90 -23.29
CA SER A 101 -42.97 -8.31 -24.69
C SER A 101 -44.09 -9.34 -24.92
N HIS A 102 -44.15 -10.40 -24.09
CA HIS A 102 -45.21 -11.40 -24.18
C HIS A 102 -46.61 -10.81 -23.94
N LEU A 103 -46.76 -9.95 -22.93
CA LEU A 103 -48.03 -9.28 -22.66
C LEU A 103 -48.46 -8.37 -23.81
N ASN A 104 -47.52 -7.65 -24.43
CA ASN A 104 -47.79 -6.81 -25.59
C ASN A 104 -48.22 -7.63 -26.83
N SER A 105 -47.61 -8.81 -27.05
CA SER A 105 -48.03 -9.71 -28.14
C SER A 105 -49.48 -10.18 -27.94
N GLU A 106 -49.78 -10.72 -26.76
CA GLU A 106 -51.13 -11.19 -26.40
C GLU A 106 -52.16 -10.06 -26.50
N PHE A 107 -51.83 -8.85 -26.04
CA PHE A 107 -52.69 -7.67 -26.17
C PHE A 107 -52.98 -7.33 -27.63
N ASN A 108 -51.96 -7.26 -28.47
CA ASN A 108 -52.10 -6.89 -29.88
C ASN A 108 -52.91 -7.94 -30.66
N GLU A 109 -52.68 -9.23 -30.41
CA GLU A 109 -53.43 -10.33 -31.04
C GLU A 109 -54.91 -10.29 -30.66
N LEU A 110 -55.22 -10.13 -29.37
CA LEU A 110 -56.60 -10.00 -28.88
C LEU A 110 -57.30 -8.74 -29.41
N GLN A 111 -56.59 -7.60 -29.44
CA GLN A 111 -57.12 -6.35 -29.94
C GLN A 111 -57.48 -6.47 -31.43
N LYS A 112 -56.61 -7.09 -32.22
CA LYS A 112 -56.87 -7.37 -33.63
C LYS A 112 -58.05 -8.32 -33.83
N ALA A 113 -58.11 -9.43 -33.11
CA ALA A 113 -59.22 -10.38 -33.19
C ALA A 113 -60.58 -9.73 -32.86
N LYS A 114 -60.58 -8.80 -31.88
CA LYS A 114 -61.75 -7.98 -31.52
C LYS A 114 -62.16 -7.05 -32.66
N GLU A 115 -61.22 -6.35 -33.28
CA GLU A 115 -61.48 -5.43 -34.40
C GLU A 115 -62.03 -6.17 -35.62
N ASP A 116 -61.46 -7.33 -35.93
CA ASP A 116 -61.86 -8.22 -37.03
C ASP A 116 -63.17 -8.99 -36.75
N ARG A 117 -63.67 -8.93 -35.50
CA ARG A 117 -64.84 -9.69 -35.00
C ARG A 117 -64.71 -11.20 -35.15
N ASP A 118 -63.49 -11.74 -35.09
CA ASP A 118 -63.24 -13.18 -35.14
C ASP A 118 -63.49 -13.81 -33.77
N LEU A 119 -64.70 -14.35 -33.58
CA LEU A 119 -65.13 -14.99 -32.33
C LEU A 119 -64.26 -16.18 -31.92
N SER A 120 -63.68 -16.91 -32.88
CA SER A 120 -62.84 -18.06 -32.61
C SER A 120 -61.53 -17.61 -31.95
N LEU A 121 -60.86 -16.63 -32.57
CA LEU A 121 -59.62 -16.06 -32.06
C LEU A 121 -59.81 -15.27 -30.76
N ILE A 122 -60.96 -14.60 -30.57
CA ILE A 122 -61.27 -13.94 -29.30
C ILE A 122 -61.36 -14.99 -28.17
N PHE A 123 -62.02 -16.12 -28.40
CA PHE A 123 -62.20 -17.15 -27.37
C PHE A 123 -60.87 -17.83 -27.01
N THR A 124 -60.09 -18.23 -28.01
CA THR A 124 -58.79 -18.89 -27.79
C THR A 124 -57.75 -17.91 -27.25
N GLY A 125 -57.66 -16.70 -27.81
CA GLY A 125 -56.76 -15.63 -27.36
C GLY A 125 -57.07 -15.18 -25.93
N HIS A 126 -58.36 -15.05 -25.56
CA HIS A 126 -58.71 -14.68 -24.18
C HIS A 126 -58.21 -15.72 -23.17
N LYS A 127 -58.29 -17.01 -23.51
CA LYS A 127 -57.77 -18.08 -22.66
C LYS A 127 -56.24 -17.98 -22.50
N SER A 128 -55.51 -17.78 -23.60
CA SER A 128 -54.05 -17.60 -23.59
C SER A 128 -53.63 -16.39 -22.74
N ALA A 129 -54.23 -15.22 -22.99
CA ALA A 129 -53.92 -14.01 -22.24
C ALA A 129 -54.25 -14.14 -20.75
N ARG A 130 -55.33 -14.85 -20.38
CA ARG A 130 -55.67 -15.12 -18.97
C ARG A 130 -54.63 -16.02 -18.30
N GLU A 131 -54.17 -17.05 -19.00
CA GLU A 131 -53.09 -17.91 -18.51
C GLU A 131 -51.80 -17.12 -18.35
N MET A 132 -51.45 -16.28 -19.33
CA MET A 132 -50.32 -15.36 -19.22
C MET A 132 -50.48 -14.47 -18.00
N LEU A 133 -51.58 -13.73 -17.83
CA LEU A 133 -51.83 -12.84 -16.69
C LEU A 133 -51.78 -13.55 -15.33
N SER A 134 -52.07 -14.85 -15.27
CA SER A 134 -51.97 -15.65 -14.04
C SER A 134 -50.52 -15.87 -13.57
N THR A 135 -49.55 -15.77 -14.49
CA THR A 135 -48.14 -15.89 -14.18
C THR A 135 -47.60 -14.57 -13.63
N GLN A 136 -47.17 -14.56 -12.37
CA GLN A 136 -46.54 -13.41 -11.73
C GLN A 136 -45.02 -13.46 -11.88
N VAL A 137 -44.42 -12.33 -12.26
CA VAL A 137 -42.96 -12.13 -12.17
C VAL A 137 -42.64 -11.63 -10.77
N ASN A 138 -41.81 -12.37 -10.04
CA ASN A 138 -41.36 -11.97 -8.72
C ASN A 138 -39.96 -11.36 -8.82
N ILE A 139 -39.85 -10.05 -8.55
CA ILE A 139 -38.57 -9.37 -8.38
C ILE A 139 -38.41 -9.07 -6.88
N PRO A 140 -37.33 -9.57 -6.23
CA PRO A 140 -37.10 -9.30 -4.82
C PRO A 140 -37.06 -7.79 -4.54
N THR A 141 -37.86 -7.32 -3.57
CA THR A 141 -38.01 -5.90 -3.23
C THR A 141 -36.74 -5.23 -2.70
N ASN A 142 -35.76 -6.03 -2.26
CA ASN A 142 -34.41 -5.59 -1.89
C ASN A 142 -33.47 -5.37 -3.10
N SER A 143 -33.91 -5.74 -4.31
CA SER A 143 -33.09 -5.54 -5.52
C SER A 143 -32.98 -4.05 -5.88
N THR A 144 -34.05 -3.29 -5.64
CA THR A 144 -34.20 -1.89 -6.04
C THR A 144 -34.05 -0.89 -4.89
N LYS A 145 -34.02 -1.34 -3.62
CA LYS A 145 -33.80 -0.47 -2.46
C LYS A 145 -32.35 -0.46 -2.02
N GLY A 146 -31.76 0.74 -1.96
CA GLY A 146 -30.60 1.06 -1.11
C GLY A 146 -29.37 0.19 -1.32
N PHE A 147 -28.87 0.09 -2.57
CA PHE A 147 -27.52 -0.41 -2.77
C PHE A 147 -26.52 0.65 -2.29
N SER A 148 -26.09 0.54 -1.05
CA SER A 148 -25.03 1.37 -0.49
C SER A 148 -23.78 0.51 -0.27
N VAL A 149 -22.83 0.56 -1.19
CA VAL A 149 -21.45 0.17 -0.90
C VAL A 149 -20.81 1.39 -0.27
N THR A 150 -20.47 1.32 1.02
CA THR A 150 -19.81 2.42 1.71
C THR A 150 -18.45 1.94 2.17
N PHE A 151 -17.41 2.47 1.54
CA PHE A 151 -16.07 2.35 2.07
C PHE A 151 -15.89 3.41 3.17
N GLN A 152 -15.62 2.97 4.39
CA GLN A 152 -15.38 3.88 5.52
C GLN A 152 -14.06 3.53 6.19
N PHE A 153 -13.14 4.48 6.19
CA PHE A 153 -12.08 4.49 7.18
C PHE A 153 -12.66 4.96 8.51
N SER A 154 -12.49 4.16 9.56
CA SER A 154 -12.68 4.63 10.91
C SER A 154 -11.63 5.71 11.20
N SER A 155 -12.07 6.93 11.52
CA SER A 155 -11.17 8.04 11.91
C SER A 155 -10.25 7.66 13.07
N ARG A 156 -10.73 6.77 13.96
CA ARG A 156 -9.94 6.19 15.04
C ARG A 156 -8.80 5.31 14.50
N THR A 157 -9.08 4.47 13.51
CA THR A 157 -8.07 3.58 12.92
C THR A 157 -7.03 4.38 12.13
N ASP A 158 -7.47 5.38 11.35
CA ASP A 158 -6.57 6.29 10.64
C ASP A 158 -5.62 7.03 11.61
N SER A 159 -6.15 7.51 12.73
CA SER A 159 -5.34 8.17 13.77
C SER A 159 -4.31 7.22 14.39
N ILE A 160 -4.67 5.96 14.63
CA ILE A 160 -3.75 4.94 15.17
C ILE A 160 -2.64 4.65 14.16
N ILE A 161 -2.97 4.46 12.88
CA ILE A 161 -1.99 4.19 11.83
C ILE A 161 -1.03 5.37 11.68
N LYS A 162 -1.55 6.61 11.66
CA LYS A 162 -0.71 7.82 11.63
C LYS A 162 0.24 7.90 12.81
N GLN A 163 -0.23 7.58 14.01
CA GLN A 163 0.61 7.54 15.20
C GLN A 163 1.68 6.44 15.11
N GLN A 164 1.33 5.25 14.62
CA GLN A 164 2.27 4.15 14.43
C GLN A 164 3.36 4.50 13.39
N VAL A 165 2.98 5.14 12.28
CA VAL A 165 3.92 5.62 11.27
C VAL A 165 4.80 6.74 11.80
N ALA A 166 4.25 7.68 12.57
CA ALA A 166 5.02 8.77 13.17
C ALA A 166 6.07 8.26 14.19
N ASN A 167 5.76 7.17 14.88
CA ASN A 167 6.65 6.52 15.84
C ASN A 167 7.50 5.40 15.20
N LEU A 168 7.52 5.28 13.87
CA LEU A 168 8.24 4.22 13.19
C LEU A 168 9.72 4.59 13.06
N GLY A 169 10.55 3.85 13.81
CA GLY A 169 11.99 3.97 13.78
C GLY A 169 12.47 5.07 14.72
N ASP A 170 13.20 4.66 15.76
CA ASP A 170 13.93 5.56 16.64
C ASP A 170 15.43 5.38 16.39
N ILE A 171 16.15 6.49 16.25
CA ILE A 171 17.61 6.47 16.18
C ILE A 171 18.14 6.65 17.59
N ILE A 172 18.67 5.57 18.16
CA ILE A 172 19.28 5.57 19.49
C ILE A 172 20.80 5.59 19.31
N PHE A 173 21.43 6.69 19.72
CA PHE A 173 22.89 6.80 19.78
C PHE A 173 23.36 6.27 21.13
N GLN A 174 24.22 5.24 21.11
CA GLN A 174 24.96 4.79 22.29
C GLN A 174 26.35 5.42 22.25
N SER A 175 26.67 6.19 23.27
CA SER A 175 27.98 6.82 23.50
C SER A 175 28.87 5.95 24.37
#